data_AF-W7LXV7-F1
#
_entry.id   AF-W7LXV7-F1
#
_cell.length_a   1.000
_cell.length_b   1.000
_cell.length_c   1.000
_cell.angle_alpha   90.00
_cell.angle_beta   90.00
_cell.angle_gamma   90.00
#
_symmetry.space_group_name_H-M   'P 1'
#
loop_
_entity.id
_entity.type
_entity.pdbx_description
1 polymer ?
#
loop_
_entity_poly.entity_id
_entity_poly.type
_entity_poly.pdbx_seq_one_letter_code
_entity_poly.pdbx_strand_id
1 'polypeptide(L)'
;MLFGTQRTGLDVLLDRPRPNQWQQFWSKPRAKGYYRLAQLSTTHTHTHAHKIIVAGNHDILLDKGCDRREESMAERQGLDWGGCIYLQNETTTITCSNGRNLKIYGSPLSPRHGNWAFQYSRSQDAWSNTAPNGIDVLVTHGPPFAHLDLNLWCHYLLKELRRIRPLLHVFGHVHEGYGQETVFFDRLQKTYEKALCDETFWSLMKVFKEFLRSLLMRKKPAMTSCQLGEPSNGRWA
;
A
#
# COMPACT_ATOMS: atom_id res chain seq x y z
N MET A 1 -2.58 -32.96 18.87
CA MET A 1 -2.90 -31.52 18.72
C MET A 1 -1.62 -30.75 18.49
N LEU A 2 -1.73 -29.58 17.83
CA LEU A 2 -0.70 -28.58 17.52
C LEU A 2 0.04 -28.79 16.19
N PHE A 3 -0.65 -28.42 15.11
CA PHE A 3 0.00 -28.01 13.87
C PHE A 3 0.68 -26.65 14.11
N GLY A 4 2.01 -26.63 14.10
CA GLY A 4 2.77 -25.39 14.03
C GLY A 4 2.68 -24.83 12.62
N THR A 5 1.94 -23.73 12.42
CA THR A 5 2.03 -22.94 11.20
C THR A 5 3.39 -22.25 11.19
N GLN A 6 4.27 -22.63 10.25
CA GLN A 6 5.47 -21.83 9.96
C GLN A 6 5.01 -20.41 9.65
N ARG A 7 5.45 -19.44 10.46
CA ARG A 7 5.21 -18.02 10.18
C ARG A 7 5.87 -17.68 8.86
N THR A 8 5.11 -17.16 7.91
CA THR A 8 5.63 -16.72 6.63
C THR A 8 6.47 -15.45 6.80
N GLY A 9 7.32 -15.13 5.82
CA GLY A 9 8.06 -13.86 5.83
C GLY A 9 7.14 -12.62 5.87
N LEU A 10 5.90 -12.77 5.39
CA LEU A 10 4.87 -11.74 5.49
C LEU A 10 4.36 -11.60 6.93
N ASP A 11 4.09 -12.72 7.63
CA ASP A 11 3.67 -12.69 9.04
C ASP A 11 4.74 -12.02 9.93
N VAL A 12 6.03 -12.29 9.66
CA VAL A 12 7.14 -11.65 10.38
C VAL A 12 7.20 -10.13 10.14
N LEU A 13 6.87 -9.68 8.93
CA LEU A 13 6.82 -8.26 8.60
C LEU A 13 5.63 -7.56 9.28
N LEU A 14 4.47 -8.21 9.26
CA LEU A 14 3.21 -7.69 9.81
C LEU A 14 3.25 -7.64 11.34
N ASP A 15 3.84 -8.64 11.99
CA ASP A 15 3.96 -8.73 13.45
C ASP A 15 5.16 -7.95 14.01
N ARG A 16 5.92 -7.24 13.18
CA ARG A 16 7.14 -6.55 13.63
C ARG A 16 6.76 -5.42 14.60
N PRO A 17 7.20 -5.47 15.88
CA PRO A 17 6.88 -4.42 16.84
C PRO A 17 7.51 -3.09 16.43
N ARG A 18 6.73 -2.01 16.42
CA ARG A 18 7.26 -0.67 16.19
C ARG A 18 8.06 -0.21 17.40
N PRO A 19 9.27 0.37 17.22
CA PRO A 19 9.95 1.06 18.30
C PRO A 19 9.08 2.23 18.77
N ASN A 20 8.89 2.35 20.08
CA ASN A 20 8.14 3.46 20.68
C ASN A 20 8.83 4.81 20.42
N GLN A 21 8.13 5.93 20.66
CA GLN A 21 8.67 7.27 20.39
C GLN A 21 10.04 7.49 21.06
N TRP A 22 10.26 6.90 22.24
CA TRP A 22 11.53 6.97 22.96
C TRP A 22 12.64 6.11 22.34
N GLN A 23 12.32 4.92 21.85
CA GLN A 23 13.26 4.05 21.13
C GLN A 23 13.67 4.68 19.79
N GLN A 24 12.75 5.37 19.11
CA GLN A 24 13.07 6.15 17.91
C GLN A 24 13.95 7.36 18.24
N PHE A 25 13.64 8.08 19.32
CA PHE A 25 14.41 9.23 19.80
C PHE A 25 15.86 8.87 20.17
N TRP A 26 16.07 7.79 20.92
CA TRP A 26 17.40 7.34 21.33
C TRP A 26 18.22 6.71 20.19
N SER A 27 17.56 6.20 19.15
CA SER A 27 18.26 5.68 17.98
C SER A 27 18.98 6.76 17.16
N LYS A 28 18.54 8.04 17.24
CA LYS A 28 19.13 9.19 16.55
C LYS A 28 18.86 10.51 17.30
N PRO A 29 19.77 10.98 18.18
CA PRO A 29 19.64 12.30 18.79
C PRO A 29 19.75 13.39 17.71
N ARG A 30 18.80 14.33 17.74
CA ARG A 30 18.58 15.38 16.72
C ARG A 30 19.87 16.04 16.21
N ALA A 31 20.24 15.75 14.96
CA ALA A 31 21.05 16.67 14.16
C ALA A 31 20.09 17.64 13.45
N LYS A 32 20.30 18.95 13.66
CA LYS A 32 19.57 20.03 13.01
C LYS A 32 19.81 20.00 11.50
N GLY A 33 18.73 20.16 10.74
CA GLY A 33 18.77 20.56 9.33
C GLY A 33 19.03 19.39 8.37
N TYR A 34 18.19 19.33 7.33
CA TYR A 34 18.23 18.37 6.23
C TYR A 34 17.84 16.94 6.58
N TYR A 35 16.55 16.63 6.43
CA TYR A 35 16.12 15.29 6.00
C TYR A 35 16.58 15.06 4.53
N ARG A 36 17.89 15.12 4.27
CA ARG A 36 18.50 14.75 2.99
C ARG A 36 18.84 13.27 3.05
N LEU A 37 18.07 12.44 2.34
CA LEU A 37 18.51 11.21 1.65
C LEU A 37 19.26 10.13 2.46
N ALA A 38 19.48 10.31 3.76
CA ALA A 38 20.25 9.42 4.63
C ALA A 38 19.56 8.07 4.88
N GLN A 39 18.29 7.93 4.49
CA GLN A 39 17.57 6.66 4.56
C GLN A 39 17.94 5.68 3.44
N LEU A 40 18.41 6.15 2.27
CA LEU A 40 18.84 5.24 1.19
C LEU A 40 20.07 4.44 1.61
N SER A 41 21.02 5.07 2.32
CA SER A 41 22.20 4.35 2.85
C SER A 41 21.84 3.21 3.82
N THR A 42 20.78 3.36 4.63
CA THR A 42 20.27 2.31 5.52
C THR A 42 19.47 1.22 4.82
N THR A 43 19.03 1.43 3.57
CA THR A 43 18.39 0.34 2.81
C THR A 43 19.39 -0.72 2.34
N HIS A 44 20.70 -0.43 2.29
CA HIS A 44 21.73 -1.42 1.97
C HIS A 44 21.89 -2.49 3.05
N THR A 45 21.50 -2.24 4.31
CA THR A 45 21.59 -3.26 5.37
C THR A 45 20.46 -4.28 5.33
N HIS A 46 19.43 -4.05 4.53
CA HIS A 46 18.31 -4.98 4.39
C HIS A 46 18.57 -5.96 3.24
N THR A 47 18.50 -7.27 3.54
CA THR A 47 18.83 -8.38 2.63
C THR A 47 17.73 -8.75 1.64
N HIS A 48 16.64 -7.98 1.57
CA HIS A 48 15.54 -8.23 0.65
C HIS A 48 16.01 -8.12 -0.81
N ALA A 49 15.63 -9.12 -1.63
CA ALA A 49 16.01 -9.20 -3.04
C ALA A 49 15.45 -8.03 -3.87
N HIS A 50 14.23 -7.58 -3.55
CA HIS A 50 13.57 -6.46 -4.21
C HIS A 50 13.12 -5.45 -3.17
N LYS A 51 13.35 -4.16 -3.44
CA LYS A 51 12.96 -3.05 -2.56
C LYS A 51 12.19 -2.04 -3.39
N ILE A 52 10.90 -1.91 -3.13
CA ILE A 52 10.03 -0.94 -3.82
C ILE A 52 9.87 0.28 -2.92
N ILE A 53 10.04 1.48 -3.50
CA ILE A 53 9.89 2.75 -2.80
C ILE A 53 8.92 3.63 -3.56
N VAL A 54 8.03 4.29 -2.82
CA VAL A 54 7.15 5.35 -3.29
C VAL A 54 7.40 6.58 -2.41
N ALA A 55 7.43 7.76 -3.01
CA ALA A 55 7.61 9.00 -2.27
C ALA A 55 6.39 9.35 -1.42
N GLY A 56 6.60 10.22 -0.45
CA GLY A 56 5.56 10.79 0.39
C GLY A 56 5.58 12.32 0.43
N ASN A 57 4.68 12.87 1.23
CA ASN A 57 4.48 14.31 1.38
C ASN A 57 5.73 15.06 1.90
N HIS A 58 6.67 14.37 2.55
CA HIS A 58 7.93 14.97 3.01
C HIS A 58 9.02 15.01 1.94
N ASP A 59 8.87 14.29 0.83
CA ASP A 59 9.89 14.19 -0.22
C ASP A 59 9.78 15.34 -1.23
N ILE A 60 9.87 16.58 -0.73
CA ILE A 60 9.76 17.81 -1.53
C ILE A 60 10.67 17.77 -2.74
N LEU A 61 11.93 17.33 -2.57
CA LEU A 61 12.90 17.21 -3.66
C LEU A 61 12.36 16.40 -4.85
N LEU A 62 11.52 15.39 -4.63
CA LEU A 62 11.00 14.52 -5.69
C LEU A 62 9.79 15.12 -6.42
N ASP A 63 9.08 16.06 -5.81
CA ASP A 63 7.93 16.74 -6.42
C ASP A 63 8.35 18.04 -7.12
N LYS A 64 8.48 17.96 -8.45
CA LYS A 64 8.83 19.10 -9.32
C LYS A 64 7.87 20.28 -9.19
N GLY A 65 6.59 20.04 -8.86
CA GLY A 65 5.59 21.11 -8.71
C GLY A 65 5.65 21.80 -7.34
N CYS A 66 6.20 21.12 -6.33
CA CYS A 66 6.34 21.64 -4.97
C CYS A 66 7.71 22.30 -4.75
N ASP A 67 8.77 21.73 -5.31
CA ASP A 67 10.14 22.16 -5.06
C ASP A 67 10.58 23.28 -5.99
N ARG A 68 10.66 24.48 -5.42
CA ARG A 68 10.93 25.75 -6.11
C ARG A 68 12.40 26.14 -6.14
N ARG A 69 13.32 25.29 -5.68
CA ARG A 69 14.77 25.61 -5.66
C ARG A 69 15.39 25.31 -7.02
N GLU A 70 16.28 26.19 -7.48
CA GLU A 70 16.94 26.06 -8.79
C GLU A 70 17.90 24.87 -8.86
N GLU A 71 18.65 24.61 -7.78
CA GLU A 71 19.65 23.52 -7.68
C GLU A 71 19.01 22.12 -7.65
N SER A 72 17.70 22.04 -7.41
CA SER A 72 17.01 20.77 -7.21
C SER A 72 17.00 19.86 -8.42
N MET A 73 17.12 20.39 -9.63
CA MET A 73 17.19 19.53 -10.82
C MET A 73 18.45 18.66 -10.81
N ALA A 74 19.60 19.25 -10.48
CA ALA A 74 20.85 18.51 -10.35
C ALA A 74 20.81 17.56 -9.14
N GLU A 75 20.25 18.00 -8.01
CA GLU A 75 20.07 17.13 -6.83
C GLU A 75 19.21 15.90 -7.16
N ARG A 76 18.10 16.05 -7.92
CA ARG A 76 17.23 14.94 -8.34
C ARG A 76 17.94 13.98 -9.30
N GLN A 77 18.69 14.51 -10.25
CA GLN A 77 19.41 13.70 -11.24
C GLN A 77 20.57 12.92 -10.60
N GLY A 78 21.17 13.48 -9.54
CA GLY A 78 22.21 12.82 -8.76
C GLY A 78 21.70 11.81 -7.74
N LEU A 79 20.39 11.51 -7.69
CA LEU A 79 19.84 10.52 -6.78
C LEU A 79 20.28 9.10 -7.17
N ASP A 80 21.04 8.47 -6.29
CA ASP A 80 21.33 7.05 -6.36
C ASP A 80 20.31 6.27 -5.53
N TRP A 81 19.42 5.55 -6.22
CA TRP A 81 18.44 4.66 -5.59
C TRP A 81 19.06 3.33 -5.14
N GLY A 82 20.31 3.05 -5.51
CA GLY A 82 20.99 1.79 -5.25
C GLY A 82 20.20 0.60 -5.77
N GLY A 83 19.98 -0.39 -4.90
CA GLY A 83 19.18 -1.59 -5.21
C GLY A 83 17.67 -1.42 -5.06
N CYS A 84 17.17 -0.19 -4.96
CA CYS A 84 15.75 0.10 -4.80
C CYS A 84 15.10 0.52 -6.13
N ILE A 85 13.86 0.10 -6.32
CA ILE A 85 13.02 0.49 -7.45
C ILE A 85 12.08 1.58 -6.94
N TYR A 86 12.33 2.81 -7.36
CA TYR A 86 11.44 3.94 -7.08
C TYR A 86 10.29 3.96 -8.09
N LEU A 87 9.06 4.15 -7.60
CA LEU A 87 7.86 4.24 -8.43
C LEU A 87 7.13 5.56 -8.17
N GLN A 88 6.81 6.29 -9.24
CA GLN A 88 6.04 7.52 -9.21
C GLN A 88 4.96 7.52 -10.29
N ASN A 89 3.77 7.02 -9.94
CA ASN A 89 2.66 6.77 -10.88
C ASN A 89 3.05 5.78 -11.98
N GLU A 90 3.88 4.79 -11.65
CA GLU A 90 4.51 3.86 -12.58
C GLU A 90 4.31 2.41 -12.12
N THR A 91 4.51 1.49 -13.07
CA THR A 91 4.44 0.04 -12.82
C THR A 91 5.80 -0.60 -12.99
N THR A 92 6.11 -1.58 -12.15
CA THR A 92 7.22 -2.50 -12.37
C THR A 92 6.74 -3.95 -12.23
N THR A 93 7.52 -4.89 -12.76
CA THR A 93 7.31 -6.31 -12.55
C THR A 93 8.57 -6.89 -11.91
N ILE A 94 8.40 -7.56 -10.78
CA ILE A 94 9.49 -8.27 -10.12
C ILE A 94 9.28 -9.78 -10.22
N THR A 95 10.36 -10.52 -10.41
CA THR A 95 10.35 -11.98 -10.34
C THR A 95 10.77 -12.42 -8.94
N CYS A 96 9.88 -13.12 -8.25
CA CYS A 96 10.13 -13.69 -6.93
C CYS A 96 11.10 -14.87 -7.03
N SER A 97 11.72 -15.25 -5.90
CA SER A 97 12.63 -16.41 -5.82
C SER A 97 11.98 -17.74 -6.25
N ASN A 98 10.65 -17.84 -6.17
CA ASN A 98 9.89 -19.00 -6.62
C ASN A 98 9.41 -18.90 -8.09
N GLY A 99 9.96 -17.98 -8.87
CA GLY A 99 9.65 -17.81 -10.30
C GLY A 99 8.36 -17.06 -10.62
N ARG A 100 7.55 -16.69 -9.61
CA ARG A 100 6.33 -15.90 -9.85
C ARG A 100 6.65 -14.45 -10.17
N ASN A 101 5.94 -13.89 -11.14
CA ASN A 101 6.00 -12.46 -11.45
C ASN A 101 4.92 -11.72 -10.67
N LEU A 102 5.30 -10.60 -10.03
CA LEU A 102 4.37 -9.68 -9.39
C LEU A 102 4.41 -8.34 -10.10
N LYS A 103 3.26 -7.88 -10.58
CA LYS A 103 3.07 -6.56 -11.18
C LYS A 103 2.68 -5.57 -10.09
N ILE A 104 3.52 -4.55 -9.90
CA ILE A 104 3.42 -3.58 -8.81
C ILE A 104 3.22 -2.19 -9.38
N TYR A 105 2.19 -1.48 -8.94
CA TYR A 105 1.97 -0.07 -9.25
C TYR A 105 2.23 0.80 -8.02
N GLY A 106 2.99 1.87 -8.16
CA GLY A 106 3.34 2.78 -7.08
C GLY A 106 2.96 4.23 -7.37
N SER A 107 2.34 4.92 -6.41
CA SER A 107 1.95 6.33 -6.55
C SER A 107 2.10 7.14 -5.24
N PRO A 108 2.78 8.30 -5.27
CA PRO A 108 3.03 9.11 -4.08
C PRO A 108 1.86 10.05 -3.73
N LEU A 109 0.81 10.06 -4.55
CA LEU A 109 -0.26 11.05 -4.48
C LEU A 109 -0.99 10.97 -3.14
N SER A 110 -1.27 12.13 -2.54
CA SER A 110 -2.08 12.24 -1.33
C SER A 110 -3.05 13.43 -1.38
N PRO A 111 -4.23 13.35 -0.74
CA PRO A 111 -5.11 14.51 -0.63
C PRO A 111 -4.42 15.65 0.15
N ARG A 112 -4.65 16.89 -0.29
CA ARG A 112 -4.00 18.06 0.32
C ARG A 112 -4.27 18.16 1.83
N HIS A 113 -3.17 18.35 2.56
CA HIS A 113 -3.10 18.72 3.96
C HIS A 113 -1.88 19.63 4.13
N GLY A 114 -2.07 20.96 4.09
CA GLY A 114 -0.99 21.93 4.06
C GLY A 114 -0.39 22.16 2.67
N ASN A 115 0.92 22.43 2.62
CA ASN A 115 1.68 22.73 1.40
C ASN A 115 2.89 21.80 1.28
N TRP A 116 2.61 20.50 1.14
CA TRP A 116 3.63 19.44 1.07
C TRP A 116 3.66 18.80 -0.34
N ALA A 117 4.63 17.92 -0.55
CA ALA A 117 4.85 17.24 -1.84
C ALA A 117 3.68 16.30 -2.20
N PHE A 118 3.47 16.10 -3.50
CA PHE A 118 2.55 15.12 -4.10
C PHE A 118 1.09 15.28 -3.67
N GLN A 119 0.67 16.51 -3.38
CA GLN A 119 -0.67 16.80 -2.90
C GLN A 119 -1.62 17.28 -4.01
N TYR A 120 -2.77 16.63 -4.14
CA TYR A 120 -3.87 17.05 -5.02
C TYR A 120 -5.05 17.62 -4.21
N SER A 121 -5.90 18.43 -4.84
CA SER A 121 -7.10 18.96 -4.17
C SER A 121 -8.03 17.82 -3.77
N ARG A 122 -8.65 17.88 -2.59
CA ARG A 122 -9.62 16.86 -2.15
C ARG A 122 -10.84 16.74 -3.07
N SER A 123 -11.19 17.83 -3.76
CA SER A 123 -12.27 17.87 -4.77
C SER A 123 -11.85 17.36 -6.15
N GLN A 124 -10.55 17.15 -6.38
CA GLN A 124 -10.02 16.69 -7.65
C GLN A 124 -9.96 15.16 -7.68
N ASP A 125 -10.49 14.57 -8.75
CA ASP A 125 -10.27 13.16 -9.04
C ASP A 125 -8.85 12.96 -9.57
N ALA A 126 -7.96 12.51 -8.69
CA ALA A 126 -6.57 12.21 -9.04
C ALA A 126 -6.31 10.72 -9.32
N TRP A 127 -7.34 9.86 -9.25
CA TRP A 127 -7.15 8.41 -9.23
C TRP A 127 -7.88 7.66 -10.32
N SER A 128 -9.02 8.13 -10.82
CA SER A 128 -9.80 7.40 -11.82
C SER A 128 -8.95 7.03 -13.05
N ASN A 129 -8.82 5.72 -13.31
CA ASN A 129 -8.09 5.15 -14.44
C ASN A 129 -6.58 5.44 -14.46
N THR A 130 -5.97 5.66 -13.29
CA THR A 130 -4.51 5.88 -13.19
C THR A 130 -3.73 4.58 -13.05
N ALA A 131 -4.24 3.62 -12.27
CA ALA A 131 -3.58 2.34 -12.07
C ALA A 131 -3.97 1.34 -13.18
N PRO A 132 -3.04 0.60 -13.80
CA PRO A 132 -3.42 -0.36 -14.84
C PRO A 132 -4.20 -1.55 -14.26
N ASN A 133 -5.00 -2.21 -15.10
CA ASN A 133 -5.64 -3.47 -14.73
C ASN A 133 -4.60 -4.59 -14.53
N GLY A 134 -4.98 -5.57 -13.71
CA GLY A 134 -4.20 -6.79 -13.49
C GLY A 134 -2.90 -6.57 -12.72
N ILE A 135 -2.81 -5.52 -11.90
CA ILE A 135 -1.73 -5.37 -10.93
C ILE A 135 -1.99 -6.29 -9.73
N ASP A 136 -0.93 -6.85 -9.18
CA ASP A 136 -0.99 -7.72 -7.99
C ASP A 136 -0.86 -6.88 -6.72
N VAL A 137 0.02 -5.87 -6.74
CA VAL A 137 0.32 -5.02 -5.58
C VAL A 137 0.15 -3.56 -5.94
N LEU A 138 -0.63 -2.85 -5.12
CA LEU A 138 -0.73 -1.40 -5.14
C LEU A 138 0.10 -0.83 -3.98
N VAL A 139 0.95 0.16 -4.24
CA VAL A 139 1.70 0.89 -3.21
C VAL A 139 1.35 2.37 -3.31
N THR A 140 0.78 2.93 -2.25
CA THR A 140 0.43 4.36 -2.20
C THR A 140 1.00 5.03 -0.96
N HIS A 141 1.19 6.34 -1.01
CA HIS A 141 1.64 7.07 0.18
C HIS A 141 0.61 7.00 1.32
N GLY A 142 -0.66 7.24 1.00
CA GLY A 142 -1.77 7.22 1.99
C GLY A 142 -2.88 6.22 1.68
N PRO A 143 -3.79 5.99 2.65
CA PRO A 143 -4.83 4.98 2.56
C PRO A 143 -5.99 5.35 1.61
N PRO A 144 -6.77 4.35 1.14
CA PRO A 144 -8.10 4.60 0.60
C PRO A 144 -9.07 5.02 1.70
N PHE A 145 -10.19 5.65 1.32
CA PHE A 145 -11.29 5.88 2.27
C PHE A 145 -11.80 4.58 2.89
N ALA A 146 -12.23 4.62 4.16
CA ALA A 146 -12.83 3.53 4.94
C ALA A 146 -11.89 2.39 5.38
N HIS A 147 -10.59 2.52 5.11
CA HIS A 147 -9.62 1.44 5.24
C HIS A 147 -8.37 1.95 5.96
N LEU A 148 -8.32 1.72 7.29
CA LEU A 148 -7.23 2.16 8.15
C LEU A 148 -6.93 3.68 8.04
N ASP A 149 -7.97 4.47 7.78
CA ASP A 149 -7.84 5.86 7.36
C ASP A 149 -8.44 6.88 8.32
N LEU A 150 -9.01 6.43 9.44
CA LEU A 150 -9.76 7.26 10.38
C LEU A 150 -10.95 8.00 9.71
N ASN A 151 -11.50 7.48 8.62
CA ASN A 151 -12.59 8.06 7.82
C ASN A 151 -12.28 9.43 7.17
N LEU A 152 -11.01 9.76 6.92
CA LEU A 152 -10.62 11.10 6.44
C LEU A 152 -9.94 11.09 5.07
N TRP A 153 -9.89 9.94 4.37
CA TRP A 153 -9.04 9.79 3.18
C TRP A 153 -9.80 9.72 1.86
N CYS A 154 -9.17 9.15 0.83
CA CYS A 154 -9.49 9.42 -0.55
C CYS A 154 -10.57 8.48 -1.09
N HIS A 155 -11.75 9.03 -1.34
CA HIS A 155 -12.87 8.35 -1.97
C HIS A 155 -12.54 7.91 -3.41
N TYR A 156 -11.77 8.71 -4.16
CA TYR A 156 -11.34 8.37 -5.51
C TYR A 156 -10.39 7.18 -5.53
N LEU A 157 -9.47 7.08 -4.55
CA LEU A 157 -8.58 5.93 -4.39
C LEU A 157 -9.38 4.67 -4.03
N LEU A 158 -10.39 4.76 -3.15
CA LEU A 158 -11.27 3.62 -2.88
C LEU A 158 -12.01 3.15 -4.15
N LYS A 159 -12.56 4.08 -4.93
CA LYS A 159 -13.23 3.78 -6.20
C LYS A 159 -12.27 3.07 -7.17
N GLU A 160 -11.04 3.56 -7.27
CA GLU A 160 -10.00 2.96 -8.10
C GLU A 160 -9.64 1.56 -7.58
N LEU A 161 -9.40 1.39 -6.28
CA LEU A 161 -9.11 0.10 -5.63
C LEU A 161 -10.17 -0.96 -5.98
N ARG A 162 -11.46 -0.60 -5.94
CA ARG A 162 -12.56 -1.50 -6.31
C ARG A 162 -12.56 -1.90 -7.80
N ARG A 163 -11.99 -1.06 -8.67
CA ARG A 163 -11.86 -1.32 -10.10
C ARG A 163 -10.71 -2.28 -10.37
N ILE A 164 -9.54 -2.02 -9.81
CA ILE A 164 -8.32 -2.80 -10.06
C ILE A 164 -8.22 -4.09 -9.25
N ARG A 165 -8.77 -4.12 -8.03
CA ARG A 165 -8.84 -5.29 -7.13
C ARG A 165 -7.48 -6.00 -6.96
N PRO A 166 -6.43 -5.30 -6.50
CA PRO A 166 -5.13 -5.91 -6.27
C PRO A 166 -5.22 -6.98 -5.16
N LEU A 167 -4.25 -7.89 -5.14
CA LEU A 167 -4.11 -8.88 -4.07
C LEU A 167 -3.62 -8.24 -2.77
N LEU A 168 -2.83 -7.17 -2.88
CA LEU A 168 -2.29 -6.43 -1.75
C LEU A 168 -2.29 -4.93 -2.05
N HIS A 169 -2.73 -4.12 -1.08
CA HIS A 169 -2.54 -2.67 -1.09
C HIS A 169 -1.71 -2.28 0.13
N VAL A 170 -0.52 -1.74 -0.10
CA VAL A 170 0.38 -1.25 0.94
C VAL A 170 0.36 0.27 0.94
N PHE A 171 0.20 0.85 2.13
CA PHE A 171 0.19 2.30 2.30
C PHE A 171 0.69 2.70 3.69
N GLY A 172 0.91 4.00 3.88
CA GLY A 172 1.34 4.57 5.15
C GLY A 172 0.65 5.90 5.44
N HIS A 173 1.45 6.87 5.89
CA HIS A 173 1.06 8.24 6.22
C HIS A 173 0.13 8.42 7.43
N VAL A 174 -0.90 7.58 7.61
CA VAL A 174 -1.79 7.63 8.79
C VAL A 174 -1.22 6.73 9.89
N HIS A 175 -0.58 7.33 10.88
CA HIS A 175 0.18 6.58 11.89
C HIS A 175 -0.72 5.81 12.86
N GLU A 176 -1.89 6.38 13.16
CA GLU A 176 -2.94 5.82 14.02
C GLU A 176 -3.69 4.67 13.33
N GLY A 177 -3.65 4.63 12.00
CA GLY A 177 -4.22 3.57 11.16
C GLY A 177 -3.32 2.35 10.98
N TYR A 178 -2.22 2.23 11.74
CA TYR A 178 -1.35 1.06 11.61
C TYR A 178 -2.11 -0.24 11.90
N GLY A 179 -2.05 -1.16 10.96
CA GLY A 179 -2.66 -2.46 11.08
C GLY A 179 -2.77 -3.14 9.73
N GLN A 180 -3.61 -4.15 9.69
CA GLN A 180 -3.94 -4.90 8.49
C GLN A 180 -5.42 -5.26 8.51
N GLU A 181 -5.99 -5.40 7.33
CA GLU A 181 -7.36 -5.82 7.16
C GLU A 181 -7.49 -6.67 5.90
N THR A 182 -8.45 -7.59 5.92
CA THR A 182 -8.83 -8.33 4.72
C THR A 182 -10.03 -7.63 4.09
N VAL A 183 -9.87 -7.21 2.84
CA VAL A 183 -10.92 -6.52 2.08
C VAL A 183 -11.55 -7.47 1.07
N PHE A 184 -12.88 -7.48 1.01
CA PHE A 184 -13.64 -8.28 0.05
C PHE A 184 -14.22 -7.41 -1.05
N PHE A 185 -14.09 -7.80 -2.32
CA PHE A 185 -14.68 -7.04 -3.43
C PHE A 185 -16.13 -7.45 -3.74
N ASP A 186 -16.92 -7.70 -2.69
CA ASP A 186 -18.31 -8.13 -2.81
C ASP A 186 -19.31 -6.97 -2.62
N ARG A 187 -20.59 -7.33 -2.62
CA ARG A 187 -21.72 -6.40 -2.49
C ARG A 187 -21.91 -5.90 -1.05
N LEU A 188 -21.59 -6.73 -0.06
CA LEU A 188 -21.68 -6.37 1.35
C LEU A 188 -20.65 -5.30 1.67
N GLN A 189 -19.39 -5.54 1.32
CA GLN A 189 -18.29 -4.58 1.48
C GLN A 189 -18.62 -3.25 0.78
N LYS A 190 -19.14 -3.30 -0.45
CA LYS A 190 -19.55 -2.07 -1.18
C LYS A 190 -20.58 -1.25 -0.44
N THR A 191 -21.52 -1.94 0.18
CA THR A 191 -22.64 -1.30 0.88
C THR A 191 -22.17 -0.74 2.22
N TYR A 192 -21.24 -1.43 2.89
CA TYR A 192 -20.57 -0.97 4.09
C TYR A 192 -19.75 0.30 3.84
N GLU A 193 -18.84 0.29 2.87
CA GLU A 193 -18.04 1.46 2.49
C GLU A 193 -18.92 2.67 2.13
N LYS A 194 -20.03 2.43 1.42
CA LYS A 194 -20.98 3.50 1.10
C LYS A 194 -21.71 4.01 2.35
N ALA A 195 -22.06 3.14 3.29
CA ALA A 195 -22.73 3.54 4.52
C ALA A 195 -21.83 4.43 5.39
N LEU A 196 -20.51 4.22 5.37
CA LEU A 196 -19.55 5.10 6.05
C LEU A 196 -19.49 6.52 5.44
N CYS A 197 -19.87 6.67 4.16
CA CYS A 197 -19.96 7.98 3.53
C CYS A 197 -21.29 8.69 3.83
N ASP A 198 -22.39 7.93 3.89
CA ASP A 198 -23.74 8.48 4.04
C ASP A 198 -24.14 8.69 5.52
N GLU A 199 -23.60 7.89 6.45
CA GLU A 199 -23.87 7.89 7.90
C GLU A 199 -25.37 7.89 8.29
N THR A 200 -26.24 7.34 7.43
CA THR A 200 -27.69 7.33 7.66
C THR A 200 -28.19 5.99 8.21
N PHE A 201 -29.28 6.03 8.99
CA PHE A 201 -30.00 4.82 9.43
C PHE A 201 -30.37 3.89 8.25
N TRP A 202 -30.83 4.48 7.13
CA TRP A 202 -31.16 3.72 5.92
C TRP A 202 -29.97 3.02 5.29
N SER A 203 -28.78 3.62 5.34
CA SER A 203 -27.55 2.99 4.86
C SER A 203 -27.17 1.78 5.71
N LEU A 204 -27.31 1.88 7.04
CA LEU A 204 -27.11 0.75 7.96
C LEU A 204 -28.10 -0.39 7.69
N MET A 205 -29.38 -0.06 7.44
CA MET A 205 -30.38 -1.08 7.07
C MET A 205 -30.06 -1.79 5.75
N LYS A 206 -29.43 -1.09 4.79
CA LYS A 206 -28.95 -1.72 3.56
C LYS A 206 -27.79 -2.67 3.84
N VAL A 207 -26.83 -2.28 4.70
CA VAL A 207 -25.73 -3.18 5.12
C VAL A 207 -26.29 -4.44 5.77
N PHE A 208 -27.22 -4.28 6.72
CA PHE A 208 -27.86 -5.41 7.40
C PHE A 208 -28.58 -6.35 6.43
N LYS A 209 -29.31 -5.78 5.46
CA LYS A 209 -29.97 -6.56 4.40
C LYS A 209 -28.97 -7.35 3.54
N GLU A 210 -27.87 -6.75 3.12
CA GLU A 210 -26.83 -7.44 2.34
C GLU A 210 -26.08 -8.48 3.19
N PHE A 211 -25.91 -8.24 4.48
CA PHE A 211 -25.35 -9.21 5.41
C PHE A 211 -26.24 -10.46 5.51
N LEU A 212 -27.54 -10.30 5.75
CA LEU A 212 -28.49 -11.42 5.75
C LEU A 212 -28.49 -12.17 4.42
N ARG A 213 -28.42 -11.43 3.29
CA ARG A 213 -28.30 -12.02 1.97
C ARG A 213 -27.02 -12.85 1.81
N SER A 214 -25.89 -12.36 2.32
CA SER A 214 -24.60 -13.07 2.26
C SER A 214 -24.63 -14.40 3.02
N LEU A 215 -25.35 -14.46 4.15
CA LEU A 215 -25.54 -15.69 4.93
C LEU A 215 -26.39 -16.72 4.17
N LEU A 216 -27.45 -16.27 3.51
CA LEU A 216 -28.34 -17.13 2.71
C LEU A 216 -27.68 -17.62 1.41
N MET A 217 -26.75 -16.84 0.85
CA MET A 217 -26.08 -17.12 -0.42
C MET A 217 -24.72 -17.81 -0.25
N ARG A 218 -24.37 -18.28 0.96
CA ARG A 218 -23.19 -19.14 1.19
C ARG A 218 -23.33 -20.44 0.40
N LYS A 219 -22.98 -20.40 -0.89
CA LYS A 219 -22.74 -21.60 -1.69
C LYS A 219 -21.63 -22.40 -1.01
N LYS A 220 -21.76 -23.74 -1.00
CA LYS A 220 -20.70 -24.66 -0.59
C LYS A 220 -19.37 -24.20 -1.18
N PRO A 221 -18.28 -24.16 -0.42
CA PRO A 221 -16.98 -23.76 -0.95
C PRO A 221 -16.68 -24.66 -2.15
N ALA A 222 -16.45 -24.05 -3.31
CA ALA A 222 -15.78 -24.75 -4.38
C ALA A 222 -14.40 -25.11 -3.82
N MET A 223 -14.12 -26.40 -3.66
CA MET A 223 -12.76 -26.88 -3.42
C MET A 223 -11.95 -26.55 -4.66
N THR A 224 -11.44 -25.33 -4.74
CA THR A 224 -10.31 -25.04 -5.62
C THR A 224 -9.10 -25.63 -4.90
N SER A 225 -8.79 -26.89 -5.23
CA SER A 225 -7.50 -27.48 -4.91
C SER A 225 -6.43 -26.55 -5.48
N CYS A 226 -5.76 -25.80 -4.62
CA CYS A 226 -4.54 -25.13 -4.99
C CYS A 226 -3.50 -26.24 -5.10
N GLN A 227 -3.31 -26.77 -6.31
CA GLN A 227 -2.16 -27.61 -6.59
C GLN A 227 -0.92 -26.74 -6.49
N LEU A 228 -0.34 -26.67 -5.29
CA LEU A 228 1.08 -26.40 -5.13
C LEU A 228 1.78 -27.54 -5.88
N GLY A 229 2.26 -27.26 -7.09
CA GLY A 229 3.11 -28.20 -7.81
C GLY A 229 4.33 -28.50 -6.94
N GLU A 230 4.45 -29.74 -6.50
CA GLU A 230 5.69 -30.24 -5.92
C GLU A 230 6.82 -30.06 -6.95
N PRO A 231 8.04 -29.67 -6.51
CA PRO A 231 9.19 -29.68 -7.39
C PRO A 231 9.50 -31.13 -7.77
N SER A 232 9.26 -31.49 -9.03
CA SER A 232 9.65 -32.79 -9.55
C SER A 232 11.18 -32.91 -9.47
N ASN A 233 11.63 -33.77 -8.56
CA ASN A 233 12.95 -34.39 -8.63
C ASN A 233 13.09 -35.11 -9.97
N GLY A 234 13.90 -34.60 -10.89
CA GLY A 234 14.12 -35.27 -12.16
C GLY A 234 15.03 -34.51 -13.11
N ARG A 235 16.31 -34.91 -13.09
CA ARG A 235 17.39 -34.69 -14.07
C ARG A 235 16.92 -34.25 -15.46
N TRP A 236 17.50 -33.17 -15.97
CA TRP A 236 17.58 -32.90 -17.41
C TRP A 236 19.02 -33.16 -17.86
N ALA A 237 19.13 -34.05 -18.85
CA ALA A 237 20.33 -34.29 -19.64
C ALA A 237 20.59 -33.12 -20.60
#